data_AF-A0A5K0X7S7-F1
#
_entry.id   AF-A0A5K0X7S7-F1
#
_cell.length_a   1.000
_cell.length_b   1.000
_cell.length_c   1.000
_cell.angle_alpha   90.00
_cell.angle_beta   90.00
_cell.angle_gamma   90.00
#
_symmetry.space_group_name_H-M   'P 1'
#
loop_
_entity.id
_entity.type
_entity.pdbx_description
1 polymer ?
#
loop_
_entity_poly.entity_id
_entity_poly.type
_entity_poly.pdbx_seq_one_letter_code
_entity_poly.pdbx_strand_id
1 'polypeptide(L)' 'LTRLTIIRHEGKKAISSKLWMVDLGGSERLLKTKATGQTLDEGRAINLSLSALGDVICALRRKRNHVPY' A
#
# COMPACT_ATOMS: atom_id res chain seq x y z
N LEU A 1 6.16 5.90 4.68
CA LEU A 1 4.70 6.16 4.82
C LEU A 1 4.50 7.42 5.66
N THR A 2 3.85 8.44 5.10
CA THR A 2 3.57 9.69 5.83
C THR A 2 2.06 9.88 5.92
N ARG A 3 1.56 10.15 7.13
CA ARG A 3 0.13 10.42 7.37
C ARG A 3 -0.03 11.84 7.88
N LEU A 4 -0.79 12.65 7.15
CA LEU A 4 -1.24 13.97 7.61
C LEU A 4 -2.70 13.85 8.06
N THR A 5 -2.97 14.32 9.27
CA THR A 5 -4.33 14.42 9.81
C THR A 5 -4.68 15.89 9.95
N ILE A 6 -5.77 16.31 9.31
CA ILE A 6 -6.28 17.68 9.37
C ILE A 6 -7.59 17.63 10.16
N ILE A 7 -7.69 18.44 11.21
CA ILE A 7 -8.92 18.58 11.99
C ILE A 7 -9.43 20.00 11.80
N ARG A 8 -10.63 20.14 11.24
CA ARG A 8 -11.34 21.42 11.11
C ARG A 8 -12.49 21.45 12.09
N HIS A 9 -12.60 22.52 12.85
CA HIS A 9 -13.75 22.77 13.72
C HIS A 9 -14.76 23.66 13.01
N GLU A 10 -16.01 23.21 12.94
CA GLU A 10 -17.17 24.00 12.51
C GLU A 10 -18.17 24.03 13.67
N GLY A 11 -18.14 25.11 14.48
CA GLY A 11 -18.93 25.21 15.70
C GLY A 11 -18.59 24.12 16.71
N LYS A 12 -19.58 23.33 17.15
CA LYS A 12 -19.40 22.18 18.05
C LYS A 12 -18.93 20.90 17.33
N LYS A 13 -18.85 20.89 16.00
CA LYS A 13 -18.52 19.70 15.21
C LYS A 13 -17.06 19.75 14.76
N ALA A 14 -16.32 18.66 14.95
CA ALA A 14 -14.98 18.50 14.40
C ALA A 14 -15.02 17.54 13.21
N ILE A 15 -14.42 17.95 12.09
CA ILE A 15 -14.25 17.15 10.88
C ILE A 15 -12.78 16.74 10.81
N SER A 16 -12.51 15.43 10.73
CA SER A 16 -11.16 14.89 10.58
C SER A 16 -10.95 14.34 9.18
N SER A 17 -9.95 14.86 8.48
CA SER A 17 -9.49 14.37 7.18
C SER A 17 -8.12 13.71 7.35
N LYS A 18 -7.89 12.59 6.67
CA LYS A 18 -6.61 11.86 6.67
C LYS A 18 -6.06 11.80 5.26
N LEU A 19 -4.87 12.35 5.05
CA LEU A 19 -4.10 12.22 3.82
C LEU A 19 -2.94 11.25 4.06
N TRP A 20 -2.87 10.21 3.24
CA TRP A 20 -1.77 9.24 3.27
C TRP A 20 -0.89 9.46 2.05
N MET A 21 0.37 9.79 2.29
CA MET A 21 1.41 9.86 1.27
C MET A 21 2.24 8.58 1.37
N VAL A 22 2.10 7.73 0.37
CA VAL A 22 2.76 6.43 0.31
C VAL A 22 3.76 6.46 -0.84
N ASP A 23 5.03 6.21 -0.53
CA ASP A 23 6.05 5.89 -1.52
C ASP A 23 6.24 4.37 -1.53
N LEU A 24 6.18 3.77 -2.70
CA LEU A 24 6.20 2.32 -2.87
C LEU A 24 7.56 1.87 -3.42
N GLY A 25 8.02 0.70 -2.99
CA GLY A 25 9.19 0.06 -3.55
C GLY A 25 9.01 -0.35 -5.02
N GLY A 26 10.09 -0.84 -5.61
CA GLY A 26 10.10 -1.32 -7.00
C GLY A 26 9.33 -2.64 -7.17
N SER A 27 8.78 -2.85 -8.38
CA SER A 27 8.05 -4.07 -8.77
C SER A 27 8.86 -4.97 -9.72
N GLU A 28 10.18 -4.84 -9.68
CA GLU A 28 11.09 -5.60 -10.53
C GLU A 28 10.94 -7.10 -10.34
N ARG A 29 11.03 -7.82 -11.46
CA ARG A 29 10.94 -9.28 -11.46
C ARG A 29 12.23 -9.85 -10.88
N LEU A 30 12.14 -10.61 -9.80
CA LEU A 30 13.30 -11.24 -9.13
C LEU A 30 14.19 -12.05 -10.07
N LEU A 31 13.60 -12.76 -11.04
CA LEU A 31 14.36 -13.55 -12.02
C LEU A 31 15.29 -12.70 -12.90
N LYS A 32 15.04 -11.39 -13.01
CA LYS A 32 15.86 -10.47 -13.81
C LYS A 32 16.95 -9.76 -13.00
N THR A 33 16.82 -9.72 -11.67
CA THR A 33 17.73 -8.94 -10.81
C THR A 33 19.05 -9.67 -10.54
N LYS A 34 19.08 -11.01 -10.71
CA LYS A 34 20.20 -11.87 -10.29
C LYS A 34 20.59 -11.67 -8.81
N ALA A 35 19.70 -11.09 -8.00
CA ALA A 35 19.91 -10.88 -6.58
C ALA A 35 19.95 -12.22 -5.85
N THR A 36 20.76 -12.31 -4.80
CA THR A 36 20.95 -13.51 -3.98
C THR A 36 20.95 -13.17 -2.50
N GLY A 37 20.70 -14.16 -1.64
CA GLY A 37 20.70 -13.98 -0.19
C GLY A 37 19.71 -12.91 0.26
N GLN A 38 20.14 -12.05 1.18
CA GLN A 38 19.29 -11.04 1.81
C GLN A 38 18.59 -10.10 0.81
N THR A 39 19.27 -9.69 -0.26
CA THR A 39 18.67 -8.81 -1.28
C THR A 39 17.55 -9.52 -2.06
N LEU A 40 17.67 -10.84 -2.29
CA LEU A 40 16.61 -11.63 -2.92
C LEU A 40 15.40 -11.75 -1.99
N ASP A 41 15.63 -11.94 -0.69
CA ASP A 41 14.59 -12.05 0.32
C ASP A 41 13.85 -10.71 0.49
N GLU A 42 14.58 -9.59 0.49
CA GLU A 42 14.01 -8.25 0.49
C GLU A 42 13.12 -8.01 -0.74
N GLY A 43 13.64 -8.29 -1.94
CA GLY A 43 12.86 -8.15 -3.17
C GLY A 43 11.61 -9.04 -3.19
N ARG A 44 11.67 -10.24 -2.59
CA ARG A 44 10.51 -11.11 -2.44
C ARG A 44 9.47 -10.49 -1.51
N ALA A 45 9.88 -9.92 -0.38
CA ALA A 45 8.99 -9.24 0.54
C ALA A 45 8.33 -8.00 -0.10
N ILE A 46 9.10 -7.19 -0.84
CA ILE A 46 8.58 -6.04 -1.60
C ILE A 46 7.50 -6.50 -2.58
N ASN A 47 7.81 -7.47 -3.45
CA ASN A 47 6.86 -7.97 -4.45
C ASN A 47 5.62 -8.62 -3.83
N LEU A 48 5.76 -9.29 -2.69
CA LEU A 48 4.62 -9.84 -1.94
C LEU A 48 3.67 -8.72 -1.48
N SER A 49 4.20 -7.66 -0.87
CA SER A 49 3.39 -6.53 -0.43
C SER A 49 2.69 -5.79 -1.58
N LEU A 50 3.38 -5.62 -2.71
CA LEU A 50 2.83 -4.98 -3.91
C LEU A 50 1.74 -5.84 -4.57
N SER A 51 1.90 -7.17 -4.55
CA SER A 51 0.88 -8.10 -5.05
C SER A 51 -0.38 -8.05 -4.18
N ALA A 52 -0.22 -8.07 -2.85
CA ALA A 52 -1.33 -7.94 -1.91
C ALA A 52 -2.09 -6.60 -2.10
N LEU A 53 -1.36 -5.49 -2.29
CA LEU A 53 -1.95 -4.20 -2.64
C LEU A 53 -2.75 -4.27 -3.94
N GLY A 54 -2.19 -4.92 -4.97
CA GLY A 54 -2.87 -5.15 -6.25
C GLY A 54 -4.16 -5.96 -6.11
N ASP A 55 -4.16 -6.99 -5.28
CA ASP A 55 -5.32 -7.82 -4.99
C ASP A 55 -6.44 -7.04 -4.29
N VAL A 56 -6.09 -6.23 -3.28
CA VAL A 56 -7.03 -5.32 -2.60
C VAL A 56 -7.66 -4.33 -3.57
N ILE A 57 -6.83 -3.63 -4.37
CA ILE A 57 -7.31 -2.66 -5.37
C ILE A 57 -8.23 -3.35 -6.40
N CYS A 58 -7.84 -4.53 -6.88
CA CYS A 58 -8.64 -5.28 -7.83
C CYS A 58 -9.99 -5.74 -7.25
N ALA A 59 -10.01 -6.19 -5.99
CA ALA A 59 -11.23 -6.61 -5.29
C ALA A 59 -12.18 -5.42 -5.08
N LEU A 60 -11.66 -4.27 -4.65
CA LEU A 60 -12.42 -3.03 -4.49
C LEU A 60 -13.00 -2.52 -5.81
N ARG A 61 -12.18 -2.45 -6.87
CA ARG A 61 -12.62 -2.03 -8.20
C ARG A 61 -13.75 -2.92 -8.73
N ARG A 62 -13.66 -4.23 -8.50
CA ARG A 62 -14.67 -5.22 -8.91
C ARG A 62 -15.87 -5.31 -7.95
N LYS A 63 -15.89 -4.51 -6.87
CA LYS A 63 -16.92 -4.54 -5.82
C LYS A 63 -17.20 -5.95 -5.29
N ARG A 64 -16.13 -6.73 -5.05
CA ARG A 64 -16.27 -8.08 -4.48
C ARG A 64 -16.81 -7.98 -3.05
N ASN A 65 -17.57 -8.99 -2.63
CA ASN A 65 -18.07 -9.10 -1.26
C ASN A 65 -16.95 -9.19 -0.21
N HIS A 66 -15.82 -9.82 -0.56
CA HIS A 66 -14.63 -9.94 0.28
C HIS A 66 -13.44 -9.21 -0.35
N VAL A 67 -12.73 -8.42 0.46
CA VAL A 67 -11.49 -7.72 0.12
C VAL A 67 -10.37 -8.23 1.04
N PRO A 68 -9.27 -8.77 0.49
CA PRO A 68 -8.19 -9.39 1.29
C PRO A 68 -7.19 -8.34 1.77
N TYR A 69 -7.55 -7.55 2.78
CA TYR A 69 -6.67 -6.53 3.40
C TYR A 69 -5.45 -7.12 4.11
#